data_AF-A0A7Y9ZC42-F1
#
_entry.id   AF-A0A7Y9ZC42-F1
#
_cell.length_a   1.000
_cell.length_b   1.000
_cell.length_c   1.000
_cell.angle_alpha   90.00
_cell.angle_beta   90.00
_cell.angle_gamma   90.00
#
_symmetry.space_group_name_H-M   'P 1'
#
loop_
_entity.id
_entity.type
_entity.pdbx_description
1 polymer ?
#
loop_
_entity_poly.entity_id
_entity_poly.type
_entity_poly.pdbx_seq_one_letter_code
_entity_poly.pdbx_strand_id
1 'polypeptide(L)'
;MTIEQTRDEVERLRARVASDPRAHELALADQLNLLSIDLAMRGDYDASAKVTIEALKVIAAHIDPLLLPPAEEFRYAGIVVGLASGLLIDDRADDAAGLLDYTIEVHARLAHLAGDAIVQPTFGPPPPPPNPEEQAQQERFRLEMDSLPPRVSPYTDDKPPVPFETPSGAFSRPGRGWRQPADWSFVHWQLLCARARAFAALGEKERALDDAVEALAINLLGTELDYARMVSSADAALKTASLLVEGVEPEEGPLGW
;
A
#
# COMPACT_ATOMS: atom_id res chain seq x y z
N MET A 1 -1.79 -16.23 11.50
CA MET A 1 -0.61 -17.12 11.58
C MET A 1 0.24 -16.59 12.72
N THR A 2 0.77 -17.44 13.59
CA THR A 2 1.73 -17.00 14.63
C THR A 2 3.12 -16.85 14.04
N ILE A 3 4.03 -16.15 14.72
CA ILE A 3 5.41 -15.99 14.24
C ILE A 3 6.13 -17.34 14.10
N GLU A 4 5.84 -18.29 15.00
CA GLU A 4 6.36 -19.65 14.96
C GLU A 4 5.86 -20.39 13.73
N GLN A 5 4.58 -20.24 13.38
CA GLN A 5 4.04 -20.82 12.14
C GLN A 5 4.69 -20.21 10.89
N THR A 6 4.96 -18.90 10.89
CA THR A 6 5.68 -18.24 9.79
C THR A 6 7.12 -18.76 9.68
N ARG A 7 7.82 -18.95 10.80
CA ARG A 7 9.19 -19.51 10.83
C ARG A 7 9.22 -20.94 10.32
N ASP A 8 8.31 -21.79 10.79
CA ASP A 8 8.22 -23.19 10.34
C ASP A 8 7.95 -23.27 8.83
N GLU A 9 7.08 -22.40 8.31
CA GLU A 9 6.79 -22.30 6.88
C GLU A 9 8.00 -21.82 6.08
N VAL A 10 8.76 -20.83 6.58
CA VAL A 10 10.02 -20.37 5.96
C VAL A 10 11.02 -21.52 5.86
N GLU A 11 11.25 -22.28 6.93
CA GLU A 11 12.18 -23.42 6.88
C GLU A 11 11.72 -24.50 5.89
N ARG A 12 10.42 -24.79 5.86
CA ARG A 12 9.84 -25.72 4.90
C ARG A 12 10.04 -25.24 3.46
N LEU A 13 9.87 -23.95 3.20
CA LEU A 13 10.03 -23.37 1.87
C LEU A 13 11.50 -23.30 1.45
N ARG A 14 12.44 -23.00 2.36
CA ARG A 14 13.89 -23.08 2.08
C ARG A 14 14.30 -24.46 1.60
N ALA A 15 13.86 -25.51 2.29
CA ALA A 15 14.13 -26.89 1.90
C ALA A 15 13.58 -27.22 0.49
N ARG A 16 12.42 -26.67 0.14
CA ARG A 16 11.81 -26.86 -1.18
C ARG A 16 12.49 -26.07 -2.29
N VAL A 17 12.89 -24.82 -2.02
CA VAL A 17 13.65 -23.99 -2.97
C VAL A 17 14.98 -24.65 -3.31
N ALA A 18 15.63 -25.33 -2.36
CA ALA A 18 16.84 -26.10 -2.64
C ALA A 18 16.63 -27.26 -3.65
N SER A 19 15.41 -27.80 -3.75
CA SER A 19 15.07 -28.88 -4.69
C SER A 19 14.46 -28.40 -6.01
N ASP A 20 13.63 -27.34 -5.96
CA ASP A 20 12.97 -26.74 -7.11
C ASP A 20 12.74 -25.24 -6.83
N PRO A 21 13.73 -24.38 -7.19
CA PRO A 21 13.63 -22.96 -6.93
C PRO A 21 12.39 -22.32 -7.56
N ARG A 22 12.17 -22.57 -8.86
CA ARG A 22 11.13 -21.91 -9.68
C ARG A 22 9.72 -22.07 -9.12
N ALA A 23 9.42 -23.21 -8.51
CA ALA A 23 8.11 -23.46 -7.96
C ALA A 23 7.86 -22.76 -6.60
N HIS A 24 8.91 -22.31 -5.91
CA HIS A 24 8.82 -21.99 -4.48
C HIS A 24 9.49 -20.69 -4.05
N GLU A 25 10.33 -20.09 -4.89
CA GLU A 25 11.05 -18.84 -4.63
C GLU A 25 10.13 -17.65 -4.29
N LEU A 26 9.06 -17.42 -5.04
CA LEU A 26 8.13 -16.31 -4.78
C LEU A 26 7.36 -16.52 -3.47
N ALA A 27 7.01 -17.77 -3.16
CA ALA A 27 6.37 -18.10 -1.89
C ALA A 27 7.34 -17.93 -0.71
N LEU A 28 8.62 -18.30 -0.88
CA LEU A 28 9.64 -18.09 0.15
C LEU A 28 9.87 -16.60 0.40
N ALA A 29 10.02 -15.79 -0.66
CA ALA A 29 10.19 -14.35 -0.54
C ALA A 29 9.01 -13.67 0.20
N ASP A 30 7.78 -14.10 -0.08
CA ASP A 30 6.58 -13.61 0.60
C ASP A 30 6.57 -13.95 2.09
N GLN A 31 6.91 -15.21 2.45
CA GLN A 31 6.95 -15.62 3.85
C GLN A 31 8.10 -14.95 4.63
N LEU A 32 9.24 -14.73 3.99
CA LEU A 32 10.34 -13.94 4.57
C LEU A 32 9.91 -12.48 4.79
N ASN A 33 9.21 -11.86 3.84
CA ASN A 33 8.67 -10.51 3.99
C ASN A 33 7.70 -10.42 5.19
N LEU A 34 6.75 -11.35 5.30
CA LEU A 34 5.83 -11.42 6.46
C LEU A 34 6.58 -11.62 7.78
N LEU A 35 7.60 -12.48 7.80
CA LEU A 35 8.41 -12.72 8.99
C LEU A 35 9.19 -11.45 9.40
N SER A 36 9.78 -10.75 8.44
CA SER A 36 10.49 -9.49 8.70
C SER A 36 9.57 -8.44 9.31
N ILE A 37 8.37 -8.27 8.75
CA ILE A 37 7.37 -7.32 9.29
C ILE A 37 7.00 -7.68 10.74
N ASP A 38 6.73 -8.95 11.03
CA ASP A 38 6.36 -9.38 12.39
C ASP A 38 7.52 -9.20 13.39
N LEU A 39 8.77 -9.40 12.96
CA LEU A 39 9.96 -9.12 13.77
C LEU A 39 10.11 -7.63 14.07
N ALA A 40 9.95 -6.76 13.06
CA ALA A 40 10.01 -5.31 13.24
C ALA A 40 8.89 -4.82 14.18
N MET A 41 7.67 -5.33 14.03
CA MET A 41 6.55 -5.00 14.93
C MET A 41 6.78 -5.41 16.39
N ARG A 42 7.65 -6.39 16.62
CA ARG A 42 8.06 -6.83 17.96
C ARG A 42 9.33 -6.13 18.47
N GLY A 43 9.89 -5.21 17.69
CA GLY A 43 11.10 -4.45 18.01
C GLY A 43 12.42 -5.20 17.76
N ASP A 44 12.39 -6.37 17.09
CA ASP A 44 13.59 -7.12 16.73
C ASP A 44 14.09 -6.69 15.34
N TYR A 45 14.58 -5.44 15.28
CA TYR A 45 14.99 -4.80 14.02
C TYR A 45 16.20 -5.48 13.38
N ASP A 46 17.18 -5.94 14.17
CA ASP A 46 18.34 -6.69 13.67
C ASP A 46 17.94 -8.01 12.98
N ALA A 47 17.00 -8.75 13.56
CA ALA A 47 16.50 -9.97 12.94
C ALA A 47 15.65 -9.65 11.71
N SER A 48 14.83 -8.60 11.77
CA SER A 48 14.04 -8.11 10.63
C SER A 48 14.93 -7.77 9.44
N ALA A 49 15.99 -6.98 9.65
CA ALA A 49 16.93 -6.59 8.61
C ALA A 49 17.58 -7.82 7.95
N LYS A 50 18.06 -8.78 8.75
CA LYS A 50 18.65 -10.03 8.23
C LYS A 50 17.66 -10.80 7.34
N VAL A 51 16.40 -10.90 7.75
CA VAL A 51 15.34 -11.59 6.99
C VAL A 51 14.98 -10.81 5.72
N THR A 52 14.91 -9.48 5.77
CA THR A 52 14.72 -8.63 4.58
C THR A 52 15.84 -8.88 3.56
N ILE A 53 17.11 -8.91 3.99
CA ILE A 53 18.24 -9.17 3.08
C ILE A 53 18.21 -10.58 2.51
N GLU A 54 17.73 -11.56 3.27
CA GLU A 54 17.50 -12.90 2.73
C GLU A 54 16.42 -12.90 1.63
N ALA A 55 15.29 -12.25 1.86
CA ALA A 55 14.23 -12.15 0.86
C ALA A 55 14.71 -11.49 -0.44
N LEU A 56 15.53 -10.43 -0.32
CA LEU A 56 16.16 -9.77 -1.47
C LEU A 56 17.09 -10.70 -2.24
N LYS A 57 17.87 -11.53 -1.54
CA LYS A 57 18.74 -12.53 -2.19
C LYS A 57 17.92 -13.58 -2.94
N VAL A 58 16.79 -14.04 -2.37
CA VAL A 58 15.89 -14.97 -3.05
C VAL A 58 15.32 -14.34 -4.32
N ILE A 59 14.82 -13.10 -4.23
CA ILE A 59 14.31 -12.36 -5.38
C ILE A 59 15.38 -12.20 -6.46
N ALA A 60 16.54 -11.64 -6.11
CA ALA A 60 17.59 -11.33 -7.08
C ALA A 60 18.19 -12.57 -7.75
N ALA A 61 18.28 -13.70 -7.03
CA ALA A 61 18.87 -14.91 -7.56
C ALA A 61 17.93 -15.71 -8.47
N HIS A 62 16.63 -15.59 -8.27
CA HIS A 62 15.68 -16.58 -8.80
C HIS A 62 14.47 -16.01 -9.52
N ILE A 63 14.09 -14.75 -9.26
CA ILE A 63 12.86 -14.16 -9.80
C ILE A 63 13.21 -13.14 -10.89
N ASP A 64 12.83 -13.45 -12.13
CA ASP A 64 12.75 -12.48 -13.21
C ASP A 64 11.28 -12.03 -13.36
N PRO A 65 10.92 -10.82 -12.89
CA PRO A 65 9.54 -10.38 -12.88
C PRO A 65 8.96 -10.20 -14.29
N LEU A 66 9.80 -10.04 -15.33
CA LEU A 66 9.32 -9.94 -16.72
C LEU A 66 8.78 -11.26 -17.27
N LEU A 67 9.12 -12.38 -16.62
CA LEU A 67 8.70 -13.73 -16.98
C LEU A 67 7.55 -14.25 -16.11
N LEU A 68 7.12 -13.48 -15.10
CA LEU A 68 6.01 -13.86 -14.24
C LEU A 68 4.66 -13.70 -14.97
N PRO A 69 3.69 -14.59 -14.71
CA PRO A 69 2.31 -14.32 -15.10
C PRO A 69 1.77 -13.12 -14.30
N PRO A 70 0.79 -12.36 -14.82
CA PRO A 70 0.33 -11.11 -14.19
C PRO A 70 -0.04 -11.23 -12.70
N ALA A 71 -0.69 -12.34 -12.30
CA ALA A 71 -1.06 -12.57 -10.91
C ALA A 71 0.15 -12.72 -9.96
N GLU A 72 1.24 -13.31 -10.45
CA GLU A 72 2.48 -13.48 -9.69
C GLU A 72 3.31 -12.20 -9.70
N GLU A 73 3.24 -11.41 -10.77
CA GLU A 73 3.85 -10.07 -10.82
C GLU A 73 3.20 -9.11 -9.80
N PHE A 74 1.86 -9.10 -9.67
CA PHE A 74 1.19 -8.34 -8.62
C PHE A 74 1.64 -8.75 -7.22
N ARG A 75 1.82 -10.06 -7.00
CA ARG A 75 2.35 -10.58 -5.74
C ARG A 75 3.80 -10.13 -5.51
N TYR A 76 4.64 -10.23 -6.54
CA TYR A 76 6.03 -9.76 -6.51
C TYR A 76 6.11 -8.27 -6.13
N ALA A 77 5.32 -7.41 -6.78
CA ALA A 77 5.28 -5.99 -6.48
C ALA A 77 4.83 -5.71 -5.03
N GLY A 78 3.84 -6.45 -4.52
CA GLY A 78 3.43 -6.37 -3.11
C GLY A 78 4.54 -6.78 -2.14
N ILE A 79 5.32 -7.82 -2.47
CA ILE A 79 6.49 -8.23 -1.67
C ILE A 79 7.53 -7.11 -1.67
N VAL A 80 7.85 -6.53 -2.83
CA VAL A 80 8.82 -5.43 -2.96
C VAL A 80 8.45 -4.22 -2.10
N VAL A 81 7.17 -3.83 -2.03
CA VAL A 81 6.73 -2.73 -1.14
C VAL A 81 7.08 -3.00 0.33
N GLY A 82 6.89 -4.26 0.77
CA GLY A 82 7.25 -4.69 2.11
C GLY A 82 8.76 -4.66 2.36
N LEU A 83 9.54 -5.21 1.43
CA LEU A 83 11.00 -5.23 1.52
C LEU A 83 11.61 -3.83 1.48
N ALA A 84 11.08 -2.93 0.65
CA ALA A 84 11.50 -1.52 0.63
C ALA A 84 11.24 -0.85 1.98
N SER A 85 10.11 -1.16 2.64
CA SER A 85 9.85 -0.65 3.99
C SER A 85 10.86 -1.20 5.00
N GLY A 86 11.24 -2.48 4.90
CA GLY A 86 12.29 -3.08 5.73
C GLY A 86 13.67 -2.43 5.50
N LEU A 87 14.01 -2.12 4.25
CA LEU A 87 15.25 -1.40 3.90
C LEU A 87 15.26 0.04 4.44
N LEU A 88 14.12 0.74 4.43
CA LEU A 88 14.03 2.08 4.99
C LEU A 88 14.20 2.09 6.51
N ILE A 89 13.66 1.09 7.21
CA ILE A 89 13.87 0.90 8.66
C ILE A 89 15.36 0.63 8.96
N ASP A 90 16.07 -0.04 8.06
CA ASP A 90 17.51 -0.36 8.17
C ASP A 90 18.43 0.78 7.65
N ASP A 91 17.88 1.98 7.39
CA ASP A 91 18.60 3.14 6.83
C ASP A 91 19.29 2.87 5.48
N ARG A 92 18.64 2.06 4.63
CA ARG A 92 19.13 1.65 3.30
C ARG A 92 18.27 2.22 2.19
N ALA A 93 18.06 3.53 2.22
CA ALA A 93 17.19 4.23 1.28
C ALA A 93 17.64 4.10 -0.19
N ASP A 94 18.95 4.07 -0.46
CA ASP A 94 19.50 3.86 -1.81
C ASP A 94 19.09 2.48 -2.39
N ASP A 95 19.21 1.43 -1.58
CA ASP A 95 18.83 0.07 -1.98
C ASP A 95 17.31 -0.04 -2.20
N ALA A 96 16.52 0.62 -1.33
CA ALA A 96 15.07 0.68 -1.48
C ALA A 96 14.66 1.38 -2.77
N ALA A 97 15.28 2.54 -3.08
CA ALA A 97 15.02 3.30 -4.29
C ALA A 97 15.35 2.48 -5.55
N GLY A 98 16.52 1.82 -5.59
CA GLY A 98 16.92 1.00 -6.73
C GLY A 98 15.98 -0.20 -6.98
N LEU A 99 15.54 -0.87 -5.91
CA LEU A 99 14.57 -1.97 -6.01
C LEU A 99 13.20 -1.48 -6.52
N LEU A 100 12.74 -0.34 -6.02
CA LEU A 100 11.45 0.25 -6.37
C LEU A 100 11.45 0.79 -7.81
N ASP A 101 12.53 1.41 -8.27
CA ASP A 101 12.67 1.89 -9.65
C ASP A 101 12.47 0.75 -10.65
N TYR A 102 13.18 -0.37 -10.47
CA TYR A 102 13.04 -1.54 -11.33
C TYR A 102 11.62 -2.12 -11.27
N THR A 103 11.05 -2.23 -10.08
CA THR A 103 9.72 -2.83 -9.89
C THR A 103 8.61 -1.97 -10.47
N ILE A 104 8.72 -0.64 -10.37
CA ILE A 104 7.77 0.30 -10.97
C ILE A 104 7.81 0.21 -12.50
N GLU A 105 9.00 0.10 -13.10
CA GLU A 105 9.14 -0.08 -14.55
C GLU A 105 8.46 -1.36 -15.03
N VAL A 106 8.70 -2.48 -14.33
CA VAL A 106 8.07 -3.77 -14.67
C VAL A 106 6.56 -3.72 -14.47
N HIS A 107 6.09 -3.18 -13.34
CA HIS A 107 4.66 -3.07 -13.06
C HIS A 107 3.94 -2.11 -14.02
N ALA A 108 4.59 -1.04 -14.48
CA ALA A 108 4.05 -0.13 -15.49
C ALA A 108 3.90 -0.79 -16.87
N ARG A 109 4.79 -1.74 -17.22
CA ARG A 109 4.64 -2.57 -18.43
C ARG A 109 3.31 -3.32 -18.42
N LEU A 110 2.84 -3.83 -17.28
CA LEU A 110 1.53 -4.47 -17.22
C LEU A 110 0.39 -3.53 -17.57
N ALA A 111 0.41 -2.27 -17.15
CA ALA A 111 -0.60 -1.29 -17.58
C ALA A 111 -0.57 -1.06 -19.10
N HIS A 112 0.63 -1.05 -19.69
CA HIS A 112 0.77 -0.93 -21.14
C HIS A 112 0.21 -2.16 -21.88
N LEU A 113 0.57 -3.37 -21.44
CA LEU A 113 0.04 -4.63 -21.98
C LEU A 113 -1.47 -4.77 -21.73
N ALA A 114 -1.95 -4.21 -20.62
CA ALA A 114 -3.35 -4.16 -20.23
C ALA A 114 -4.19 -3.20 -21.08
N GLY A 115 -3.61 -2.09 -21.55
CA GLY A 115 -4.22 -1.22 -22.54
C GLY A 115 -4.60 -1.97 -23.82
N ASP A 116 -3.89 -3.05 -24.15
CA ASP A 116 -4.17 -3.92 -25.30
C ASP A 116 -4.95 -5.22 -24.94
N ALA A 117 -4.94 -5.68 -23.67
CA ALA A 117 -5.45 -7.00 -23.30
C ALA A 117 -6.28 -7.11 -22.01
N ILE A 118 -6.29 -6.13 -21.11
CA ILE A 118 -7.23 -6.13 -19.98
C ILE A 118 -8.56 -5.65 -20.53
N VAL A 119 -9.48 -6.60 -20.74
CA VAL A 119 -10.89 -6.30 -20.57
C VAL A 119 -10.99 -5.78 -19.15
N GLN A 120 -11.03 -4.45 -19.00
CA GLN A 120 -11.51 -3.76 -17.81
C GLN A 120 -12.67 -4.60 -17.29
N PRO A 121 -12.80 -4.88 -15.97
CA PRO A 121 -14.06 -5.41 -15.49
C PRO A 121 -15.10 -4.39 -15.94
N THR A 122 -15.78 -4.71 -17.06
CA THR A 122 -16.88 -3.90 -17.56
C THR A 122 -17.80 -3.93 -16.37
N PHE A 123 -17.91 -2.77 -15.71
CA PHE A 123 -19.03 -2.51 -14.83
C PHE A 123 -20.22 -3.10 -15.58
N GLY A 124 -20.88 -4.07 -14.94
CA GLY A 124 -21.98 -4.78 -15.57
C GLY A 124 -22.96 -3.77 -16.18
N PRO A 125 -23.87 -4.22 -17.07
CA PRO A 125 -24.86 -3.32 -17.66
C PRO A 125 -25.41 -2.38 -16.58
N PRO A 126 -25.51 -1.07 -16.88
CA PRO A 126 -25.82 -0.05 -15.88
C PRO A 126 -26.97 -0.54 -15.00
N PRO A 127 -26.88 -0.35 -13.67
CA PRO A 127 -27.90 -0.88 -12.77
C PRO A 127 -29.27 -0.45 -13.31
N PRO A 128 -30.25 -1.38 -13.34
CA PRO A 128 -31.58 -1.04 -13.83
C PRO A 128 -32.06 0.22 -13.09
N PRO A 129 -32.78 1.13 -13.78
CA PRO A 129 -33.24 2.35 -13.14
C PRO A 129 -33.91 2.00 -11.81
N PRO A 130 -33.54 2.68 -10.71
CA PRO A 130 -34.06 2.37 -9.38
C PRO A 130 -35.57 2.39 -9.44
N ASN A 131 -36.21 1.45 -8.75
CA ASN A 131 -37.65 1.37 -8.79
C ASN A 131 -38.26 2.69 -8.21
N PRO A 132 -39.52 3.04 -8.52
CA PRO A 132 -40.11 4.29 -8.05
C PRO A 132 -40.13 4.45 -6.53
N GLU A 133 -40.11 3.35 -5.77
CA GLU A 133 -40.08 3.36 -4.30
C GLU A 133 -38.68 3.70 -3.77
N GLU A 134 -37.63 3.15 -4.37
CA GLU A 134 -36.23 3.47 -4.08
C GLU A 134 -35.90 4.91 -4.46
N GLN A 135 -36.44 5.41 -5.58
CA GLN A 135 -36.32 6.82 -5.97
C GLN A 135 -37.00 7.74 -4.96
N ALA A 136 -38.22 7.41 -4.53
CA ALA A 136 -38.92 8.17 -3.51
C ALA A 136 -38.19 8.13 -2.16
N GLN A 137 -37.54 7.02 -1.82
CA GLN A 137 -36.76 6.87 -0.59
C GLN A 137 -35.45 7.66 -0.66
N GLN A 138 -34.77 7.67 -1.81
CA GLN A 138 -33.58 8.49 -2.05
C GLN A 138 -33.92 9.99 -2.08
N GLU A 139 -35.03 10.39 -2.69
CA GLU A 139 -35.47 11.79 -2.66
C GLU A 139 -35.86 12.24 -1.25
N ARG A 140 -36.52 11.39 -0.46
CA ARG A 140 -36.79 11.68 0.95
C ARG A 140 -35.50 11.82 1.75
N PHE A 141 -34.55 10.92 1.56
CA PHE A 141 -33.26 11.00 2.24
C PHE A 141 -32.46 12.24 1.82
N ARG A 142 -32.50 12.62 0.54
CA ARG A 142 -31.87 13.84 0.03
C ARG A 142 -32.52 15.09 0.62
N LEU A 143 -33.85 15.18 0.62
CA LEU A 143 -34.59 16.29 1.22
C LEU A 143 -34.38 16.38 2.73
N GLU A 144 -34.26 15.24 3.41
CA GLU A 144 -33.93 15.17 4.83
C GLU A 144 -32.50 15.69 5.07
N MET A 145 -31.53 15.31 4.24
CA MET A 145 -30.15 15.80 4.29
C MET A 145 -30.04 17.31 4.00
N ASP A 146 -30.79 17.81 3.02
CA ASP A 146 -30.83 19.23 2.64
C ASP A 146 -31.56 20.09 3.68
N SER A 147 -32.46 19.50 4.48
CA SER A 147 -33.19 20.19 5.56
C SER A 147 -32.41 20.31 6.87
N LEU A 148 -31.28 19.60 6.98
CA LEU A 148 -30.41 19.72 8.15
C LEU A 148 -29.60 21.02 8.08
N PRO A 149 -29.36 21.69 9.22
CA PRO A 149 -28.50 22.88 9.23
C PRO A 149 -27.11 22.52 8.67
N PRO A 150 -26.42 23.45 8.00
CA PRO A 150 -25.08 23.24 7.51
C PRO A 150 -24.23 22.67 8.65
N ARG A 151 -23.62 21.50 8.44
CA ARG A 151 -22.71 20.93 9.42
C ARG A 151 -21.53 21.90 9.54
N VAL A 152 -21.52 22.68 10.63
CA VAL A 152 -20.36 23.48 11.00
C VAL A 152 -19.24 22.48 11.25
N SER A 153 -18.18 22.58 10.44
CA SER A 153 -16.99 21.75 10.59
C SER A 153 -16.49 21.89 12.04
N PRO A 154 -16.18 20.80 12.74
CA PRO A 154 -15.65 20.88 14.11
C PRO A 154 -14.27 21.54 14.19
N TYR A 155 -13.71 21.96 13.04
CA TYR A 155 -12.38 22.54 12.89
C TYR A 155 -12.39 24.06 12.60
N THR A 156 -13.53 24.75 12.72
CA THR A 156 -13.60 26.22 12.50
C THR A 156 -13.25 27.09 13.72
N ASP A 157 -12.76 26.53 14.82
CA ASP A 157 -12.25 27.30 15.97
C ASP A 157 -10.90 26.76 16.44
N ASP A 158 -10.02 27.67 16.91
CA ASP A 158 -8.66 27.49 17.46
C ASP A 158 -8.57 26.57 18.70
N LYS A 159 -9.15 25.38 18.64
CA LYS A 159 -9.01 24.35 19.66
C LYS A 159 -8.21 23.18 19.12
N PRO A 160 -7.27 22.62 19.90
CA PRO A 160 -6.48 21.47 19.47
C PRO A 160 -7.41 20.28 19.20
N PRO A 161 -7.09 19.45 18.19
CA PRO A 161 -7.97 18.36 17.77
C PRO A 161 -8.18 17.37 18.93
N VAL A 162 -9.45 17.05 19.18
CA VAL A 162 -9.85 16.06 20.19
C VAL A 162 -9.37 14.67 19.73
N PRO A 163 -8.86 13.80 20.61
CA PRO A 163 -8.43 12.46 20.22
C PRO A 163 -9.62 11.65 19.70
N PHE A 164 -9.51 11.12 18.49
CA PHE A 164 -10.53 10.24 17.92
C PHE A 164 -10.44 8.86 18.59
N GLU A 165 -11.38 8.55 19.48
CA GLU A 165 -11.66 7.16 19.84
C GLU A 165 -12.48 6.52 18.72
N THR A 166 -11.88 5.57 18.01
CA THR A 166 -12.57 4.84 16.94
C THR A 166 -13.38 3.70 17.58
N PRO A 167 -14.70 3.60 17.35
CA PRO A 167 -15.49 2.49 17.90
C PRO A 167 -15.01 1.16 17.33
N SER A 168 -14.86 0.16 18.21
CA SER A 168 -14.45 -1.19 17.82
C SER A 168 -15.48 -1.78 16.83
N GLY A 169 -15.08 -1.97 15.57
CA GLY A 169 -15.92 -2.50 14.50
C GLY A 169 -16.20 -1.55 13.33
N ALA A 170 -15.78 -0.27 13.37
CA ALA A 170 -15.98 0.68 12.26
C ALA A 170 -15.28 0.27 10.94
N PHE A 171 -14.30 -0.63 11.00
CA PHE A 171 -13.58 -1.16 9.83
C PHE A 171 -14.20 -2.43 9.25
N SER A 172 -15.23 -2.99 9.88
CA SER A 172 -15.91 -4.20 9.43
C SER A 172 -17.17 -3.82 8.67
N ARG A 173 -17.08 -3.62 7.34
CA ARG A 173 -18.27 -3.68 6.48
C ARG A 173 -18.65 -5.16 6.27
N PRO A 174 -19.85 -5.59 6.68
CA PRO A 174 -20.32 -6.95 6.43
C PRO A 174 -20.79 -7.02 4.98
N GLY A 175 -19.96 -7.56 4.07
CA GLY A 175 -20.44 -7.85 2.71
C GLY A 175 -19.39 -7.90 1.60
N ARG A 176 -18.18 -7.37 1.80
CA ARG A 176 -17.09 -7.60 0.85
C ARG A 176 -16.07 -8.54 1.48
N GLY A 177 -16.18 -9.81 1.11
CA GLY A 177 -15.14 -10.79 1.41
C GLY A 177 -13.80 -10.30 0.87
N TRP A 178 -12.73 -10.66 1.59
CA TRP A 178 -11.31 -10.38 1.32
C TRP A 178 -10.79 -10.99 -0.01
N ARG A 179 -11.55 -10.88 -1.12
CA ARG A 179 -11.29 -11.56 -2.39
C ARG A 179 -11.62 -10.68 -3.60
N GLN A 180 -11.04 -9.49 -3.68
CA GLN A 180 -10.76 -8.92 -4.99
C GLN A 180 -9.24 -8.97 -5.20
N PRO A 181 -8.75 -9.40 -6.38
CA PRO A 181 -7.34 -9.26 -6.72
C PRO A 181 -6.98 -7.78 -6.55
N ALA A 182 -5.77 -7.51 -6.05
CA ALA A 182 -5.28 -6.14 -5.97
C ALA A 182 -5.39 -5.53 -7.38
N ASP A 183 -6.21 -4.48 -7.51
CA ASP A 183 -6.30 -3.77 -8.78
C ASP A 183 -4.93 -3.13 -9.04
N TRP A 184 -4.49 -3.11 -10.30
CA TRP A 184 -3.17 -2.66 -10.71
C TRP A 184 -2.84 -1.27 -10.14
N SER A 185 -3.86 -0.41 -10.08
CA SER A 185 -3.82 0.94 -9.52
C SER A 185 -3.43 0.97 -8.04
N PHE A 186 -3.91 0.02 -7.24
CA PHE A 186 -3.60 -0.04 -5.81
C PHE A 186 -2.14 -0.44 -5.57
N VAL A 187 -1.67 -1.48 -6.27
CA VAL A 187 -0.26 -1.92 -6.15
C VAL A 187 0.69 -0.84 -6.67
N HIS A 188 0.34 -0.20 -7.78
CA HIS A 188 1.14 0.89 -8.34
C HIS A 188 1.22 2.10 -7.39
N TRP A 189 0.09 2.47 -6.79
CA TRP A 189 0.04 3.49 -5.74
C TRP A 189 0.97 3.16 -4.57
N GLN A 190 0.96 1.91 -4.07
CA GLN A 190 1.83 1.49 -2.98
C GLN A 190 3.32 1.60 -3.34
N LEU A 191 3.69 1.22 -4.57
CA LEU A 191 5.06 1.33 -5.07
C LEU A 191 5.53 2.79 -5.11
N LEU A 192 4.71 3.71 -5.65
CA LEU A 192 5.03 5.14 -5.69
C LEU A 192 5.14 5.74 -4.29
N CYS A 193 4.24 5.39 -3.36
CA CYS A 193 4.36 5.84 -1.96
C CYS A 193 5.60 5.30 -1.26
N ALA A 194 6.07 4.10 -1.60
CA ALA A 194 7.31 3.57 -1.07
C ALA A 194 8.53 4.29 -1.66
N ARG A 195 8.50 4.61 -2.96
CA ARG A 195 9.62 5.28 -3.65
C ARG A 195 9.75 6.75 -3.25
N ALA A 196 8.62 7.44 -3.08
CA ALA A 196 8.58 8.78 -2.50
C ALA A 196 9.27 8.82 -1.12
N ARG A 197 9.03 7.82 -0.27
CA ARG A 197 9.70 7.70 1.05
C ARG A 197 11.20 7.45 0.93
N ALA A 198 11.62 6.64 -0.04
CA ALA A 198 13.05 6.40 -0.29
C ALA A 198 13.76 7.67 -0.77
N PHE A 199 13.21 8.38 -1.76
CA PHE A 199 13.78 9.65 -2.22
C PHE A 199 13.76 10.74 -1.14
N ALA A 200 12.73 10.76 -0.31
CA ALA A 200 12.68 11.63 0.86
C ALA A 200 13.85 11.38 1.82
N ALA A 201 14.12 10.12 2.16
CA ALA A 201 15.23 9.73 3.03
C ALA A 201 16.61 10.06 2.42
N LEU A 202 16.73 10.03 1.09
CA LEU A 202 17.93 10.44 0.37
C LEU A 202 18.09 11.97 0.22
N GLY A 203 17.09 12.75 0.65
CA GLY A 203 17.07 14.20 0.46
C GLY A 203 16.72 14.65 -0.97
N GLU A 204 16.26 13.74 -1.83
CA GLU A 204 15.83 14.00 -3.21
C GLU A 204 14.38 14.53 -3.27
N LYS A 205 14.16 15.72 -2.69
CA LYS A 205 12.82 16.28 -2.43
C LYS A 205 11.94 16.42 -3.67
N GLU A 206 12.51 16.81 -4.82
CA GLU A 206 11.76 16.97 -6.06
C GLU A 206 11.20 15.62 -6.56
N ARG A 207 12.04 14.58 -6.59
CA ARG A 207 11.63 13.23 -7.01
C ARG A 207 10.64 12.62 -6.03
N ALA A 208 10.82 12.84 -4.73
CA ALA A 208 9.88 12.42 -3.71
C ALA A 208 8.49 13.07 -3.91
N LEU A 209 8.46 14.35 -4.26
CA LEU A 209 7.24 15.09 -4.53
C LEU A 209 6.54 14.60 -5.80
N ASP A 210 7.29 14.37 -6.88
CA ASP A 210 6.74 13.86 -8.14
C ASP A 210 6.03 12.51 -7.92
N ASP A 211 6.68 11.57 -7.22
CA ASP A 211 6.08 10.27 -6.90
C ASP A 211 4.85 10.40 -5.99
N ALA A 212 4.88 11.32 -5.02
CA ALA A 212 3.75 11.56 -4.12
C ALA A 212 2.54 12.15 -4.86
N VAL A 213 2.78 13.08 -5.80
CA VAL A 213 1.74 13.67 -6.65
C VAL A 213 1.15 12.62 -7.59
N GLU A 214 1.98 11.78 -8.20
CA GLU A 214 1.51 10.68 -9.06
C GLU A 214 0.68 9.65 -8.28
N ALA A 215 1.15 9.26 -7.09
CA ALA A 215 0.39 8.39 -6.19
C ALA A 215 -0.96 9.02 -5.82
N LEU A 216 -0.99 10.31 -5.49
CA LEU A 216 -2.23 11.02 -5.20
C LEU A 216 -3.17 11.03 -6.41
N ALA A 217 -2.66 11.28 -7.61
CA ALA A 217 -3.44 11.26 -8.84
C ALA A 217 -4.07 9.88 -9.08
N ILE A 218 -3.31 8.79 -8.92
CA ILE A 218 -3.84 7.42 -9.04
C ILE A 218 -4.93 7.15 -8.01
N ASN A 219 -4.75 7.59 -6.77
CA ASN A 219 -5.73 7.39 -5.71
C ASN A 219 -7.04 8.18 -5.97
N LEU A 220 -6.92 9.40 -6.49
CA LEU A 220 -8.05 10.25 -6.88
C LEU A 220 -8.80 9.74 -8.11
N LEU A 221 -8.08 9.18 -9.08
CA LEU A 221 -8.67 8.61 -10.30
C LEU A 221 -9.23 7.20 -10.08
N GLY A 222 -8.69 6.46 -9.12
CA GLY A 222 -9.04 5.06 -8.85
C GLY A 222 -10.25 4.87 -7.94
N THR A 223 -10.81 5.91 -7.31
CA THR A 223 -11.81 5.71 -6.27
C THR A 223 -12.96 6.73 -6.21
N GLU A 224 -14.20 6.20 -6.17
CA GLU A 224 -15.30 6.68 -5.31
C GLU A 224 -15.10 6.17 -3.85
N LEU A 225 -13.87 6.15 -3.29
CA LEU A 225 -13.63 5.65 -1.92
C LEU A 225 -13.61 6.78 -0.88
N ASP A 226 -14.13 6.42 0.30
CA ASP A 226 -14.26 7.21 1.53
C ASP A 226 -13.17 8.29 1.69
N TYR A 227 -13.63 9.54 1.51
CA TYR A 227 -12.89 10.79 1.72
C TYR A 227 -12.02 10.78 2.99
N ALA A 228 -12.44 10.09 4.06
CA ALA A 228 -11.68 9.99 5.31
C ALA A 228 -10.35 9.23 5.17
N ARG A 229 -10.29 8.15 4.37
CA ARG A 229 -9.02 7.43 4.10
C ARG A 229 -8.12 8.23 3.17
N MET A 230 -8.71 8.89 2.19
CA MET A 230 -8.02 9.79 1.28
C MET A 230 -7.34 10.94 2.05
N VAL A 231 -8.08 11.59 2.97
CA VAL A 231 -7.55 12.68 3.79
C VAL A 231 -6.48 12.20 4.76
N SER A 232 -6.66 11.09 5.49
CA SER A 232 -5.62 10.61 6.41
C SER A 232 -4.32 10.20 5.71
N SER A 233 -4.42 9.56 4.53
CA SER A 233 -3.23 9.13 3.78
C SER A 233 -2.54 10.28 3.06
N ALA A 234 -3.31 11.21 2.49
CA ALA A 234 -2.78 12.41 1.87
C ALA A 234 -2.20 13.36 2.92
N ASP A 235 -2.81 13.49 4.09
CA ASP A 235 -2.29 14.31 5.21
C ASP A 235 -0.98 13.75 5.76
N ALA A 236 -0.84 12.42 5.87
CA ALA A 236 0.42 11.80 6.24
C ALA A 236 1.50 12.05 5.17
N ALA A 237 1.19 11.86 3.89
CA ALA A 237 2.13 12.09 2.79
C ALA A 237 2.51 13.58 2.65
N LEU A 238 1.54 14.49 2.79
CA LEU A 238 1.74 15.94 2.76
C LEU A 238 2.49 16.45 3.98
N LYS A 239 2.25 15.90 5.19
CA LYS A 239 3.06 16.24 6.37
C LYS A 239 4.51 15.82 6.20
N THR A 240 4.74 14.61 5.69
CA THR A 240 6.10 14.15 5.37
C THR A 240 6.73 15.06 4.32
N ALA A 241 6.02 15.39 3.23
CA ALA A 241 6.51 16.30 2.20
C ALA A 241 6.75 17.74 2.72
N SER A 242 5.89 18.26 3.60
CA SER A 242 5.99 19.60 4.17
C SER A 242 7.19 19.71 5.13
N LEU A 243 7.40 18.71 5.99
CA LEU A 243 8.58 18.64 6.87
C LEU A 243 9.88 18.57 6.05
N LEU A 244 9.87 17.84 4.94
CA LEU A 244 11.01 17.77 4.02
C LEU A 244 11.27 19.11 3.33
N VAL A 245 10.25 19.84 2.88
CA VAL A 245 10.41 21.14 2.22
C VAL A 245 10.92 22.21 3.19
N GLU A 246 10.45 22.20 4.44
CA GLU A 246 10.83 23.21 5.46
C GLU A 246 12.23 23.00 6.06
N GLY A 247 12.89 21.86 5.79
CA GLY A 247 14.23 21.59 6.31
C GLY A 247 14.26 21.39 7.83
N VAL A 248 13.12 21.01 8.42
CA VAL A 248 12.97 20.68 9.83
C VAL A 248 13.16 19.17 9.96
N GLU A 249 14.21 18.72 10.64
CA GLU A 249 14.35 17.31 11.02
C GLU A 249 13.14 16.92 11.88
N PRO A 250 12.48 15.78 11.61
CA PRO A 250 11.37 15.33 12.43
C PRO A 250 11.90 15.04 13.85
N GLU A 251 11.39 15.75 14.86
CA GLU A 251 11.69 15.43 16.26
C GLU A 251 11.34 13.96 16.54
N GLU A 252 12.28 13.25 17.17
CA GLU A 252 12.12 11.86 17.62
C GLU A 252 10.88 11.73 18.52
N GLY A 253 9.76 11.37 17.91
CA GLY A 253 8.57 10.95 18.64
C GLY A 253 8.78 9.59 19.31
N PRO A 254 7.96 9.23 20.31
CA PRO A 254 8.09 7.98 21.07
C PRO A 254 7.85 6.69 20.26
N LEU A 255 7.66 6.82 18.95
CA LEU A 255 7.47 5.74 18.01
C LEU A 255 8.56 5.68 16.93
N GLY A 256 9.73 6.30 17.17
CA GLY A 256 10.99 6.12 16.43
C GLY A 256 10.81 5.56 15.03
N TRP A 257 10.66 6.46 14.06
CA TRP A 257 10.38 6.19 12.65
C TRP A 257 11.25 5.08 12.06
#